data_AF-A0A2M7K8K3-F1
#
_entry.id   AF-A0A2M7K8K3-F1
#
_cell.length_a   1.000
_cell.length_b   1.000
_cell.length_c   1.000
_cell.angle_alpha   90.00
_cell.angle_beta   90.00
_cell.angle_gamma   90.00
#
_symmetry.space_group_name_H-M   'P 1'
#
loop_
_entity.id
_entity.type
_entity.pdbx_description
1 polymer ?
#
loop_
_entity_poly.entity_id
_entity_poly.type
_entity_poly.pdbx_seq_one_letter_code
_entity_poly.pdbx_strand_id
1 'polypeptide(L)' 'MSFQLNNEQQMAIYDSLFLLTGREIKHLKGSWAEIFSKKIFPFIDEGRFSVLYS' A
#
# COMPACT_ATOMS: atom_id res chain seq x y z
N MET A 1 -3.84 -13.69 -14.87
CA MET A 1 -3.33 -12.47 -14.20
C MET A 1 -1.84 -12.64 -14.10
N SER A 2 -1.01 -11.69 -14.53
CA SER A 2 0.46 -11.83 -14.46
C SER A 2 1.01 -11.13 -13.21
N PHE A 3 1.98 -11.76 -12.54
CA PHE A 3 2.75 -11.10 -11.48
C PHE A 3 3.47 -9.85 -12.00
N GLN A 4 3.47 -8.79 -11.19
CA GLN A 4 4.23 -7.57 -11.45
C GLN A 4 4.64 -6.95 -10.11
N LEU A 5 5.91 -6.52 -10.01
CA LEU A 5 6.42 -5.85 -8.82
C LEU A 5 5.80 -4.47 -8.64
N ASN A 6 5.46 -4.12 -7.40
CA ASN A 6 4.91 -2.82 -7.04
C ASN A 6 6.01 -1.81 -6.70
N ASN A 7 6.84 -1.48 -7.69
CA ASN A 7 7.99 -0.57 -7.50
C ASN A 7 7.58 0.87 -7.16
N GLU A 8 6.37 1.27 -7.54
CA GLU A 8 5.82 2.60 -7.34
C GLU A 8 4.37 2.50 -6.88
N GLN A 9 3.89 3.53 -6.18
CA GLN A 9 2.51 3.55 -5.71
C GLN A 9 1.54 3.62 -6.91
N GLN A 10 0.71 2.58 -7.06
CA GLN A 10 -0.36 2.57 -8.05
C GLN A 10 -1.43 3.60 -7.70
N MET A 11 -1.69 4.52 -8.63
CA MET A 11 -2.77 5.49 -8.48
C MET A 11 -4.09 4.87 -8.95
N ALA A 12 -5.12 4.92 -8.10
CA ALA A 12 -6.48 4.57 -8.46
C ALA A 12 -7.34 5.84 -8.57
N ILE A 13 -8.13 5.94 -9.65
CA ILE A 13 -9.03 7.09 -9.87
C ILE A 13 -10.04 7.24 -8.71
N TYR A 14 -10.43 6.13 -8.10
CA TYR A 14 -11.38 6.06 -6.99
C TYR A 14 -10.71 5.62 -5.69
N ASP A 15 -9.46 6.04 -5.44
CA ASP A 15 -8.77 5.71 -4.19
C ASP A 15 -9.53 6.27 -2.98
N SER A 16 -9.81 5.39 -2.01
CA SER A 16 -10.53 5.75 -0.78
C SER A 16 -9.73 6.75 0.06
N LEU A 17 -8.41 6.80 -0.08
CA LEU A 17 -7.54 7.78 0.58
C LEU A 17 -7.88 9.22 0.19
N PHE A 18 -8.40 9.46 -1.02
CA PHE A 18 -8.79 10.81 -1.47
C PHE A 18 -10.11 11.30 -0.88
N LEU A 19 -10.93 10.39 -0.34
CA LEU A 19 -12.25 10.69 0.20
C LEU A 19 -12.25 10.85 1.73
N LEU A 20 -11.10 10.67 2.38
CA LEU A 20 -10.99 10.73 3.84
C LEU A 20 -11.17 12.15 4.37
N THR A 21 -11.90 12.26 5.48
CA THR A 21 -12.01 13.49 6.25
C THR A 21 -10.69 13.80 6.97
N GLY A 22 -10.48 15.06 7.36
CA GLY A 22 -9.27 15.45 8.09
C GLY A 22 -9.05 14.68 9.41
N ARG A 23 -10.13 14.27 10.08
CA ARG A 23 -10.07 13.44 11.29
C ARG A 23 -9.56 12.03 10.98
N GLU A 24 -10.04 11.41 9.91
CA GLU A 24 -9.64 10.08 9.48
C GLU A 24 -8.18 10.07 9.01
N ILE A 25 -7.76 11.09 8.26
CA ILE A 25 -6.35 11.25 7.86
C ILE A 25 -5.44 11.34 9.09
N LYS A 26 -5.84 12.12 10.12
CA LYS A 26 -5.06 12.24 11.36
C LYS A 26 -4.95 10.90 12.07
N HIS A 27 -6.04 10.13 12.13
CA HIS A 27 -6.03 8.81 12.74
C HIS A 27 -5.15 7.83 11.95
N LEU A 28 -5.27 7.82 10.62
CA LEU A 28 -4.49 6.96 9.73
C LEU A 28 -2.99 7.24 9.86
N LYS A 29 -2.57 8.52 9.87
CA LYS A 29 -1.17 8.92 10.05
C LYS A 29 -0.60 8.57 11.43
N GLY A 30 -1.45 8.52 12.46
CA GLY A 30 -1.06 8.10 13.81
C GLY A 30 -1.15 6.58 14.01
N SER A 31 -1.73 5.86 13.06
CA SER A 31 -1.93 4.42 13.15
C SER A 31 -0.68 3.63 12.73
N TRP A 32 -0.72 2.33 12.98
CA TRP A 32 0.33 1.43 12.53
C TRP A 32 0.47 1.36 10.99
N ALA A 33 -0.58 1.71 10.24
CA ALA A 33 -0.57 1.68 8.77
C ALA A 33 0.51 2.61 8.17
N GLU A 34 0.74 3.77 8.77
CA GLU A 34 1.78 4.72 8.35
C GLU A 34 3.19 4.15 8.52
N ILE A 35 3.42 3.45 9.63
CA ILE A 35 4.71 2.82 9.93
C ILE A 35 4.91 1.62 8.99
N PHE A 36 3.87 0.83 8.79
CA PHE A 36 3.90 -0.30 7.89
C PHE A 36 4.25 0.13 6.47
N SER A 37 3.56 1.13 5.90
CA SER A 37 3.80 1.56 4.52
C SER A 37 5.20 2.12 4.30
N LYS A 38 5.76 2.84 5.28
CA LYS A 38 7.06 3.52 5.13
C LYS A 38 8.26 2.65 5.50
N LYS A 39 8.13 1.77 6.48
CA LYS A 39 9.27 1.05 7.08
C LYS A 39 9.23 -0.46 6.88
N ILE A 40 8.08 -1.04 6.60
CA ILE A 40 7.93 -2.49 6.48
C ILE A 40 7.73 -2.87 5.02
N PHE A 41 6.72 -2.28 4.38
CA PHE A 41 6.33 -2.59 3.00
C PHE A 41 7.51 -2.53 2.00
N PRO A 42 8.39 -1.51 2.00
CA PRO A 42 9.49 -1.43 1.03
C PRO A 42 10.57 -2.51 1.18
N PHE A 43 10.59 -3.21 2.31
CA PHE A 43 11.55 -4.29 2.58
C PHE A 43 10.97 -5.68 2.36
N ILE A 44 9.69 -5.77 1.95
CA ILE A 44 9.06 -7.04 1.61
C ILE A 44 9.58 -7.48 0.25
N ASP A 45 10.15 -8.68 0.19
CA ASP A 45 10.56 -9.33 -1.05
C ASP A 45 9.32 -9.89 -1.79
N GLU A 46 8.68 -9.02 -2.58
CA GLU A 46 7.45 -9.34 -3.33
C GLU A 46 7.63 -10.51 -4.32
N GLY A 47 8.86 -10.74 -4.80
CA GLY A 47 9.17 -11.81 -5.76
C GLY A 47 8.82 -13.21 -5.25
N ARG A 48 8.84 -13.41 -3.93
CA ARG A 48 8.44 -14.68 -3.29
C ARG A 48 6.97 -15.03 -3.49
N PHE A 49 6.13 -14.05 -3.77
CA PHE A 49 4.68 -14.24 -3.97
C PHE A 49 4.29 -14.42 -5.43
N SER A 50 5.25 -14.38 -6.36
CA SER A 50 5.00 -14.58 -7.80
C SER A 50 4.26 -15.87 -8.13
N VAL A 51 4.51 -16.95 -7.36
CA VAL A 51 3.85 -18.25 -7.49
C VAL A 51 2.32 -18.16 -7.37
N LEU A 52 1.81 -17.18 -6.61
CA LEU A 52 0.36 -17.00 -6.41
C LEU A 52 -0.37 -16.46 -7.65
N TYR A 53 0.36 -15.97 -8.65
CA TYR A 53 -0.18 -15.32 -9.84
C TYR A 53 0.10 -16.12 -11.12
N SER A 54 0.13 -17.46 -11.00
CA SER A 54 0.28 -18.43 -12.09
C SER A 54 -0.97 -18.51 -12.97
#